data_AF-A0A0W0VIJ8-F1
#
_entry.id   AF-A0A0W0VIJ8-F1
#
_cell.length_a   1.000
_cell.length_b   1.000
_cell.length_c   1.000
_cell.angle_alpha   90.00
_cell.angle_beta   90.00
_cell.angle_gamma   90.00
#
_symmetry.space_group_name_H-M   'P 1'
#
loop_
_entity.id
_entity.type
_entity.pdbx_description
1 polymer ?
#
loop_
_entity_poly.entity_id
_entity_poly.type
_entity_poly.pdbx_seq_one_letter_code
_entity_poly.pdbx_strand_id
1 'polypeptide(L)'
;MQRKSHYPHLRILIVEDNTVLQKVARQLFKNIGIKEENIQYAANGHEALEIIKHNKPFNIIYMDHEMPGMQGDQATKLIREYEELNRSQKAYIFTCSATYPGIFPGANASLRKPLQPKALEQLVSSYLNSEWYKKPSISISIQKGFFSSALKGLANRILSPKSSPKTPETPADSLESSSSSSP
;
A
#
# COMPACT_ATOMS: atom_id res chain seq x y z
N MET A 1 9.93 14.83 19.11
CA MET A 1 9.22 15.27 17.89
C MET A 1 9.62 14.36 16.74
N GLN A 2 8.77 13.42 16.32
CA GLN A 2 9.02 12.60 15.12
C GLN A 2 8.85 13.48 13.87
N ARG A 3 9.76 13.35 12.90
CA ARG A 3 9.63 13.98 11.58
C ARG A 3 8.34 13.46 10.93
N LYS A 4 7.32 14.30 10.78
CA LYS A 4 6.13 13.97 9.99
C LYS A 4 6.58 13.65 8.56
N SER A 5 6.49 12.39 8.17
CA SER A 5 6.63 11.96 6.79
C SER A 5 5.60 12.73 5.97
N HIS A 6 6.07 13.52 5.00
CA HIS A 6 5.19 14.18 4.05
C HIS A 6 4.93 13.23 2.89
N TYR A 7 3.67 13.13 2.48
CA TYR A 7 3.25 12.29 1.36
C TYR A 7 2.77 13.19 0.20
N PRO A 8 3.70 13.92 -0.47
CA PRO A 8 3.35 15.00 -1.40
C PRO A 8 2.64 14.53 -2.68
N HIS A 9 2.64 13.22 -2.94
CA HIS A 9 2.04 12.62 -4.13
C HIS A 9 0.71 11.92 -3.84
N LEU A 10 0.34 11.73 -2.56
CA LEU A 10 -0.92 11.08 -2.22
C LEU A 10 -2.07 12.05 -2.41
N ARG A 11 -3.00 11.68 -3.30
CA ARG A 11 -4.25 12.40 -3.56
C ARG A 11 -5.42 11.69 -2.88
N ILE A 12 -6.21 12.47 -2.15
CA ILE A 12 -7.32 11.99 -1.33
C ILE A 12 -8.62 12.60 -1.83
N LEU A 13 -9.65 11.78 -1.99
CA LEU A 13 -11.02 12.24 -2.15
C LEU A 13 -11.80 11.93 -0.87
N ILE A 14 -12.41 12.94 -0.27
CA ILE A 14 -13.29 12.80 0.90
C ILE A 14 -14.73 12.93 0.42
N VAL A 15 -15.52 11.88 0.58
CA VAL A 15 -16.93 11.82 0.18
C VAL A 15 -17.76 11.78 1.45
N GLU A 16 -18.43 12.88 1.78
CA GLU A 16 -19.12 13.10 3.06
C GLU A 16 -20.10 14.26 2.87
N ASP A 17 -21.37 14.10 3.23
CA ASP A 17 -22.41 15.11 2.99
C ASP A 17 -22.36 16.25 4.01
N ASN A 18 -21.75 16.03 5.18
CA ASN A 18 -21.60 17.04 6.19
C ASN A 18 -20.29 17.83 6.06
N THR A 19 -20.38 19.11 5.67
CA THR A 19 -19.20 20.00 5.50
C THR A 19 -18.34 20.16 6.76
N VAL A 20 -18.89 19.98 7.97
CA VAL A 20 -18.12 19.99 9.22
C VAL A 20 -17.28 18.71 9.33
N LEU A 21 -17.86 17.55 9.03
CA LEU A 21 -17.14 16.27 9.03
C LEU A 21 -16.07 16.23 7.93
N GLN A 22 -16.34 16.82 6.75
CA GLN A 22 -15.32 17.02 5.72
C GLN A 22 -14.11 17.80 6.25
N LYS A 23 -14.33 18.92 6.97
CA LYS A 23 -13.26 19.74 7.56
C LYS A 23 -12.48 19.00 8.64
N VAL A 24 -13.16 18.19 9.46
CA VAL A 24 -12.52 17.33 10.46
C VAL A 24 -11.62 16.30 9.79
N ALA A 25 -12.17 15.54 8.84
CA ALA A 25 -11.44 14.51 8.11
C ALA A 25 -10.22 15.07 7.38
N ARG A 26 -10.37 16.22 6.72
CA ARG A 26 -9.27 17.00 6.14
C ARG A 26 -8.16 17.26 7.15
N GLN A 27 -8.50 17.78 8.33
CA GLN A 27 -7.49 18.08 9.35
C GLN A 27 -6.77 16.80 9.82
N LEU A 28 -7.47 15.68 9.90
CA LEU A 28 -6.86 14.39 10.21
C LEU A 28 -5.86 13.95 9.14
N PHE A 29 -6.21 14.02 7.86
CA PHE A 29 -5.29 13.71 6.76
C PHE A 29 -4.06 14.63 6.74
N LYS A 30 -4.25 15.93 7.00
CA LYS A 30 -3.13 16.88 7.13
C LYS A 30 -2.22 16.55 8.29
N ASN A 31 -2.78 16.11 9.41
CA ASN A 31 -2.01 15.73 10.57
C ASN A 31 -1.08 14.53 10.28
N ILE A 32 -1.51 13.65 9.37
CA ILE A 32 -0.75 12.48 8.86
C ILE A 32 0.28 12.88 7.78
N GLY A 33 0.29 14.12 7.30
CA GLY A 33 1.29 14.62 6.35
C GLY A 33 0.82 14.64 4.88
N ILE A 34 -0.48 14.53 4.63
CA ILE A 34 -1.08 14.83 3.33
C ILE A 34 -1.18 16.35 3.17
N LYS A 35 -0.80 16.86 2.00
CA LYS A 35 -0.90 18.29 1.71
C LYS A 35 -2.34 18.70 1.36
N GLU A 36 -2.73 19.92 1.73
CA GLU A 36 -4.09 20.44 1.51
C GLU A 36 -4.47 20.39 0.03
N GLU A 37 -3.56 20.79 -0.87
CA GLU A 37 -3.80 20.83 -2.31
C GLU A 37 -4.09 19.46 -2.94
N ASN A 38 -3.80 18.38 -2.22
CA ASN A 38 -4.03 17.01 -2.67
C ASN A 38 -5.37 16.43 -2.17
N ILE A 39 -6.15 17.19 -1.40
CA ILE A 39 -7.43 16.75 -0.83
C ILE A 39 -8.56 17.41 -1.61
N GLN A 40 -9.46 16.61 -2.17
CA GLN A 40 -10.72 17.06 -2.78
C GLN A 40 -11.91 16.53 -1.99
N TYR A 41 -13.07 17.16 -2.17
CA TYR A 41 -14.31 16.84 -1.45
C TYR A 41 -15.43 16.55 -2.44
N ALA A 42 -16.33 15.66 -2.04
CA ALA A 42 -17.64 15.46 -2.65
C ALA A 42 -18.69 15.38 -1.54
N ALA A 43 -19.85 16.00 -1.76
CA ALA A 43 -20.97 15.97 -0.84
C ALA A 43 -21.84 14.70 -0.98
N ASN A 44 -21.62 13.90 -2.03
CA ASN A 44 -22.33 12.63 -2.24
C ASN A 44 -21.58 11.76 -3.27
N GLY A 45 -22.06 10.53 -3.47
CA GLY A 45 -21.44 9.59 -4.41
C GLY A 45 -21.52 9.98 -5.90
N HIS A 46 -22.52 10.77 -6.33
CA HIS A 46 -22.61 11.23 -7.73
C HIS A 46 -21.51 12.26 -8.00
N GLU A 47 -21.38 13.25 -7.10
CA GLU A 47 -20.31 14.23 -7.18
C GLU A 47 -18.93 13.57 -7.10
N ALA A 48 -18.77 12.55 -6.24
CA ALA A 48 -17.53 11.78 -6.17
C ALA A 48 -17.19 11.12 -7.51
N LEU A 49 -18.17 10.50 -8.17
CA LEU A 49 -17.98 9.89 -9.48
C LEU A 49 -17.61 10.91 -10.56
N GLU A 50 -18.26 12.07 -10.59
CA GLU A 50 -17.92 13.15 -11.53
C GLU A 50 -16.52 13.71 -11.28
N ILE A 51 -16.13 13.91 -10.02
CA ILE A 51 -14.77 14.31 -9.68
C ILE A 51 -13.76 13.27 -10.16
N ILE A 52 -14.03 11.98 -9.95
CA ILE A 52 -13.15 10.89 -10.41
C ILE A 52 -13.01 10.88 -11.94
N LYS A 53 -14.10 11.10 -12.68
CA LYS A 53 -14.09 11.16 -14.15
C LYS A 53 -13.22 12.28 -14.71
N HIS A 54 -13.18 13.42 -14.04
CA HIS A 54 -12.55 14.64 -14.56
C HIS A 54 -11.20 14.98 -13.95
N ASN A 55 -10.69 14.16 -13.02
CA ASN A 55 -9.43 14.41 -12.35
C ASN A 55 -8.42 13.27 -12.60
N LYS A 56 -7.16 13.54 -12.23
CA LYS A 56 -6.16 12.47 -12.10
C LYS A 56 -6.67 11.40 -11.11
N PRO A 57 -6.15 10.16 -11.16
CA PRO A 57 -6.50 9.15 -10.18
C PRO A 57 -6.23 9.60 -8.75
N PHE A 58 -7.10 9.19 -7.84
CA PHE A 58 -6.89 9.33 -6.40
C PHE A 58 -6.18 8.08 -5.86
N ASN A 59 -5.37 8.28 -4.83
CA ASN A 59 -4.71 7.18 -4.13
C ASN A 59 -5.67 6.53 -3.13
N ILE A 60 -6.38 7.38 -2.38
CA ILE A 60 -7.33 6.96 -1.35
C ILE A 60 -8.65 7.71 -1.53
N ILE A 61 -9.75 7.01 -1.35
CA ILE A 61 -11.08 7.58 -1.20
C ILE A 61 -11.54 7.27 0.22
N TYR A 62 -11.81 8.32 1.00
CA TYR A 62 -12.60 8.21 2.23
C TYR A 62 -14.06 8.33 1.82
N MET A 63 -14.82 7.24 1.93
CA MET A 63 -16.24 7.19 1.62
C MET A 63 -17.07 7.17 2.90
N ASP A 64 -17.88 8.19 3.13
CA ASP A 64 -18.93 8.08 4.13
C ASP A 64 -20.01 7.10 3.67
N HIS A 65 -20.48 6.25 4.59
CA HIS A 65 -21.52 5.29 4.27
C HIS A 65 -22.92 5.91 4.32
N GLU A 66 -23.20 6.67 5.38
CA GLU A 66 -24.55 7.16 5.66
C GLU A 66 -24.80 8.54 5.03
N MET A 67 -24.89 8.58 3.71
CA MET A 67 -25.24 9.81 2.96
C MET A 67 -26.71 9.79 2.48
N PRO A 68 -27.41 10.94 2.48
CA PRO A 68 -28.73 11.07 1.89
C PRO A 68 -28.74 10.75 0.39
N GLY A 69 -29.80 10.10 -0.09
CA GLY A 69 -30.03 9.80 -1.50
C GLY A 69 -29.24 8.60 -2.05
N MET A 70 -27.96 8.47 -1.72
CA MET A 70 -27.14 7.32 -2.11
C MET A 70 -26.19 6.91 -1.00
N GLN A 71 -26.28 5.64 -0.60
CA GLN A 71 -25.38 5.05 0.40
C GLN A 71 -23.97 4.82 -0.17
N GLY A 72 -22.97 4.82 0.71
CA GLY A 72 -21.56 4.70 0.31
C GLY A 72 -21.21 3.38 -0.38
N ASP A 73 -21.95 2.31 -0.14
CA ASP A 73 -21.79 1.02 -0.82
C ASP A 73 -22.21 1.10 -2.31
N GLN A 74 -23.33 1.78 -2.59
CA GLN A 74 -23.80 2.06 -3.95
C GLN A 74 -22.81 2.97 -4.69
N ALA A 75 -22.32 4.03 -4.03
CA ALA A 75 -21.29 4.91 -4.58
C ALA A 75 -19.99 4.13 -4.89
N THR A 76 -19.57 3.26 -3.98
CA THR A 76 -18.40 2.38 -4.16
C THR A 76 -18.56 1.48 -5.38
N LYS A 77 -19.74 0.88 -5.56
CA LYS A 77 -20.05 0.05 -6.74
C LYS A 77 -19.92 0.83 -8.04
N LEU A 78 -20.53 2.01 -8.14
CA LEU A 78 -20.44 2.87 -9.33
C LEU A 78 -19.00 3.27 -9.65
N ILE A 79 -18.21 3.59 -8.62
CA ILE A 79 -16.79 3.92 -8.79
C ILE A 79 -16.02 2.72 -9.34
N ARG A 80 -16.24 1.50 -8.81
CA ARG A 80 -15.57 0.30 -9.31
C ARG A 80 -15.96 -0.04 -10.75
N GLU A 81 -17.24 0.05 -11.09
CA GLU A 81 -17.71 -0.14 -12.46
C GLU A 81 -17.05 0.85 -13.43
N TYR A 82 -16.99 2.13 -13.05
CA TYR A 82 -16.29 3.13 -13.84
C TYR A 82 -14.79 2.81 -14.00
N GLU A 83 -14.11 2.46 -12.92
CA GLU A 83 -12.68 2.14 -12.95
C GLU A 83 -12.38 0.92 -13.86
N GLU A 84 -13.25 -0.09 -13.84
CA GLU A 84 -13.13 -1.28 -14.67
C GLU A 84 -13.38 -1.00 -16.14
N LEU A 85 -14.47 -0.30 -16.46
CA LEU A 85 -14.83 0.07 -17.84
C LEU A 85 -13.76 0.93 -18.50
N ASN A 86 -13.14 1.84 -17.74
CA ASN A 86 -12.15 2.78 -18.27
C ASN A 86 -10.71 2.31 -18.10
N ARG A 87 -10.48 1.11 -17.53
CA ARG A 87 -9.16 0.58 -17.17
C ARG A 87 -8.32 1.60 -16.40
N SER A 88 -8.98 2.41 -15.56
CA SER A 88 -8.31 3.44 -14.78
C SER A 88 -7.58 2.82 -13.60
N GLN A 89 -6.68 3.59 -12.99
CA GLN A 89 -6.07 3.17 -11.74
C GLN A 89 -7.13 3.12 -10.63
N LYS A 90 -7.29 1.94 -10.01
CA LYS A 90 -8.17 1.74 -8.86
C LYS A 90 -7.66 2.50 -7.64
N ALA A 91 -8.53 3.26 -6.99
CA ALA A 91 -8.23 3.91 -5.71
C ALA A 91 -8.42 2.94 -4.53
N TYR A 92 -7.69 3.16 -3.44
CA TYR A 92 -7.94 2.47 -2.17
C TYR A 92 -9.14 3.11 -1.47
N ILE A 93 -10.26 2.41 -1.40
CA ILE A 93 -11.50 2.93 -0.81
C ILE A 93 -11.60 2.39 0.62
N PHE A 94 -11.69 3.29 1.60
CA PHE A 94 -12.14 2.89 2.93
C PHE A 94 -13.44 3.59 3.27
N THR A 95 -14.32 2.86 3.94
CA THR A 95 -15.62 3.40 4.34
C THR A 95 -15.63 3.78 5.81
N CYS A 96 -16.45 4.75 6.18
CA CYS A 96 -16.76 5.01 7.59
C CYS A 96 -18.25 4.85 7.82
N SER A 97 -18.62 4.03 8.79
CA SER A 97 -20.03 3.71 9.07
C SER A 97 -20.30 3.71 10.57
N ALA A 98 -21.50 4.14 10.95
CA ALA A 98 -22.01 4.02 12.32
C ALA A 98 -22.69 2.66 12.55
N THR A 99 -23.34 2.10 11.52
CA THR A 99 -24.29 0.98 11.67
C THR A 99 -23.88 -0.30 10.96
N TYR A 100 -23.02 -0.21 9.92
CA TYR A 100 -22.65 -1.36 9.12
C TYR A 100 -21.38 -2.05 9.66
N PRO A 101 -21.48 -3.31 10.11
CA PRO A 101 -20.33 -4.08 10.55
C PRO A 101 -19.64 -4.73 9.36
N GLY A 102 -18.49 -4.21 8.94
CA GLY A 102 -17.61 -4.86 7.97
C GLY A 102 -17.20 -3.98 6.80
N ILE A 103 -16.70 -4.62 5.75
CA ILE A 103 -16.21 -3.95 4.53
C ILE A 103 -17.22 -4.23 3.41
N PHE A 104 -17.68 -3.19 2.73
CA PHE A 104 -18.58 -3.34 1.60
C PHE A 104 -17.87 -4.01 0.41
N PRO A 105 -18.60 -4.76 -0.44
CA PRO A 105 -18.06 -5.22 -1.70
C PRO A 105 -17.41 -4.07 -2.50
N GLY A 106 -16.17 -4.27 -2.93
CA GLY A 106 -15.40 -3.27 -3.67
C GLY A 106 -14.62 -2.26 -2.81
N ALA A 107 -14.92 -2.13 -1.51
CA ALA A 107 -14.09 -1.38 -0.58
C ALA A 107 -12.90 -2.22 -0.10
N ASN A 108 -11.86 -1.55 0.40
CA ASN A 108 -10.62 -2.15 0.87
C ASN A 108 -10.55 -2.27 2.39
N ALA A 109 -11.23 -1.36 3.10
CA ALA A 109 -11.23 -1.29 4.54
C ALA A 109 -12.50 -0.57 5.03
N SER A 110 -12.77 -0.69 6.32
CA SER A 110 -13.77 0.14 6.98
C SER A 110 -13.26 0.62 8.34
N LEU A 111 -13.70 1.81 8.72
CA LEU A 111 -13.48 2.43 10.01
C LEU A 111 -14.82 2.74 10.67
N ARG A 112 -14.86 2.77 12.00
CA ARG A 112 -16.07 3.20 12.71
C ARG A 112 -16.14 4.71 12.84
N LYS A 113 -17.37 5.23 12.84
CA LYS A 113 -17.66 6.57 13.32
C LYS A 113 -17.57 6.61 14.86
N PRO A 114 -17.08 7.70 15.47
CA PRO A 114 -16.43 8.84 14.82
C PRO A 114 -15.04 8.46 14.25
N LEU A 115 -14.64 9.09 13.14
CA LEU A 115 -13.33 8.84 12.53
C LEU A 115 -12.20 9.25 13.50
N GLN A 116 -11.50 8.25 14.05
CA GLN A 116 -10.47 8.48 15.05
C GLN A 116 -9.09 8.75 14.40
N PRO A 117 -8.29 9.70 14.91
CA PRO A 117 -6.96 10.02 14.36
C PRO A 117 -6.05 8.79 14.24
N LYS A 118 -5.96 7.99 15.31
CA LYS A 118 -5.11 6.79 15.36
C LYS A 118 -5.57 5.72 14.37
N ALA A 119 -6.88 5.55 14.20
CA ALA A 119 -7.44 4.58 13.26
C ALA A 119 -7.13 4.98 11.81
N LEU A 120 -7.25 6.27 11.50
CA LEU A 120 -6.88 6.79 10.18
C LEU A 120 -5.38 6.65 9.91
N GLU A 121 -4.53 6.98 10.90
CA GLU A 121 -3.07 6.83 10.80
C GLU A 121 -2.66 5.38 10.55
N GLN A 122 -3.28 4.43 11.27
CA GLN A 122 -3.06 3.01 11.06
C GLN A 122 -3.50 2.56 9.66
N LEU A 123 -4.67 3.02 9.19
CA LEU A 123 -5.17 2.69 7.86
C LEU A 123 -4.24 3.22 6.76
N VAL A 124 -3.81 4.48 6.84
CA VAL A 124 -2.88 5.07 5.87
C VAL A 124 -1.53 4.36 5.91
N SER A 125 -1.05 3.98 7.10
CA SER A 125 0.17 3.18 7.25
C SER A 125 0.04 1.80 6.61
N SER A 126 -1.10 1.12 6.78
CA SER A 126 -1.38 -0.16 6.13
C SER A 126 -1.46 -0.01 4.61
N TYR A 127 -2.12 1.03 4.10
CA TYR A 127 -2.15 1.34 2.67
C TYR A 127 -0.74 1.50 2.10
N LEU A 128 0.10 2.31 2.74
CA LEU A 128 1.48 2.59 2.31
C LEU A 128 2.39 1.35 2.31
N ASN A 129 2.07 0.32 3.09
CA ASN A 129 2.80 -0.95 3.16
C ASN A 129 2.13 -2.07 2.36
N SER A 130 1.11 -1.76 1.56
CA SER A 130 0.37 -2.73 0.76
C SER A 130 0.69 -2.61 -0.73
N GLU A 131 0.31 -3.64 -1.50
CA GLU A 131 0.41 -3.67 -2.96
C GLU A 131 -0.43 -2.57 -3.65
N TRP A 132 -1.38 -1.94 -2.93
CA TRP A 132 -2.16 -0.83 -3.44
C TRP A 132 -1.35 0.46 -3.56
N TYR A 133 -0.25 0.58 -2.82
CA TYR A 133 0.61 1.75 -2.87
C TYR A 133 1.68 1.60 -3.93
N LYS A 134 1.46 2.27 -5.07
CA LYS A 134 2.46 2.40 -6.12
C LYS A 134 3.48 3.46 -5.72
N LYS A 135 4.64 3.03 -5.20
CA LYS A 135 5.75 3.92 -4.85
C LYS A 135 6.11 4.81 -6.05
N PRO A 136 6.30 6.13 -5.84
CA PRO A 136 6.79 7.00 -6.89
C PRO A 136 8.12 6.46 -7.45
N SER A 137 8.16 6.19 -8.74
CA SER A 137 9.40 5.84 -9.43
C SER A 137 10.31 7.07 -9.43
N ILE A 138 11.30 7.10 -8.54
CA ILE A 138 12.32 8.16 -8.55
C ILE A 138 13.29 7.82 -9.68
N SER A 139 13.20 8.54 -10.80
CA SER A 139 14.22 8.54 -11.83
C SER A 139 15.45 9.28 -11.30
N ILE A 140 16.40 8.58 -10.68
CA ILE A 140 17.71 9.16 -10.40
C ILE A 140 18.45 9.20 -11.72
N SER A 141 18.52 10.37 -12.35
CA SER A 141 19.53 10.65 -13.36
C SER A 141 20.89 10.65 -12.67
N ILE A 142 21.53 9.48 -12.56
CA ILE A 142 22.92 9.39 -12.17
C ILE A 142 23.69 10.10 -13.29
N GLN A 143 24.14 11.33 -13.05
CA GLN A 143 25.20 11.89 -13.87
C GLN A 143 26.38 10.91 -13.80
N LYS A 144 26.79 10.39 -14.96
CA LYS A 144 27.92 9.46 -15.15
C LYS A 144 29.23 10.13 -14.67
N GLY A 145 29.43 10.19 -13.37
CA GLY A 145 30.59 10.86 -12.78
C GLY A 145 30.83 10.58 -11.30
N PHE A 146 29.84 10.09 -10.53
CA PHE A 146 29.99 10.02 -9.06
C PHE A 146 29.85 8.64 -8.40
N PHE A 147 29.78 7.54 -9.15
CA PHE A 147 29.65 6.19 -8.56
C PHE A 147 30.59 5.16 -9.22
N SER A 148 31.90 5.30 -9.02
CA SER A 148 32.88 4.27 -9.45
C SER A 148 33.54 3.49 -8.30
N SER A 149 33.62 4.04 -7.08
CA SER A 149 34.31 3.34 -5.98
C SER A 149 33.37 2.59 -5.03
N ALA A 150 32.24 3.19 -4.63
CA ALA A 150 31.39 2.63 -3.58
C ALA A 150 30.57 1.39 -4.02
N LEU A 151 30.18 1.30 -5.30
CA LEU A 151 29.35 0.18 -5.79
C LEU A 151 30.14 -1.05 -6.23
N LYS A 152 31.44 -0.92 -6.56
CA LYS A 152 32.30 -2.08 -6.87
C LYS A 152 32.45 -3.02 -5.67
N GLY A 153 32.49 -2.47 -4.46
CA GLY A 153 32.60 -3.25 -3.22
C GLY A 153 31.34 -4.08 -2.89
N LEU A 154 30.15 -3.61 -3.28
CA LEU A 154 28.90 -4.34 -3.02
C LEU A 154 28.66 -5.46 -4.03
N ALA A 155 29.02 -5.28 -5.30
CA ALA A 155 28.83 -6.28 -6.35
C ALA A 155 29.66 -7.56 -6.10
N ASN A 156 30.90 -7.43 -5.61
CA ASN A 156 31.76 -8.58 -5.33
C ASN A 156 31.28 -9.42 -4.12
N ARG A 157 30.49 -8.83 -3.23
CA ARG A 157 29.97 -9.50 -2.03
C ARG A 157 28.71 -10.34 -2.30
N ILE A 158 28.00 -10.05 -3.39
CA ILE A 158 26.78 -10.75 -3.79
C ILE A 158 27.09 -11.90 -4.78
N LEU A 159 28.22 -11.83 -5.49
CA LEU A 159 28.61 -12.79 -6.54
C LEU A 159 29.64 -13.86 -6.12
N SER A 160 29.93 -14.03 -4.83
CA SER A 160 30.78 -15.15 -4.39
C SER A 160 29.91 -16.39 -4.09
N PRO A 161 29.99 -17.47 -4.88
CA PRO A 161 29.25 -18.70 -4.59
C PRO A 161 29.77 -19.32 -3.29
N LYS A 162 28.85 -19.64 -2.37
CA LYS A 162 29.12 -20.50 -1.22
C LYS A 162 29.61 -21.86 -1.76
N SER A 163 30.89 -22.15 -1.61
CA SER A 163 31.44 -23.49 -1.79
C SER A 163 30.77 -24.44 -0.80
N SER A 164 30.18 -25.50 -1.34
CA SER A 164 29.58 -26.64 -0.63
C SER A 164 30.58 -27.29 0.34
N PRO A 165 30.13 -27.91 1.44
CA PRO A 165 31.01 -28.66 2.31
C PRO A 165 31.47 -29.96 1.62
N LYS A 166 32.80 -30.17 1.57
CA LYS A 166 33.44 -31.42 1.16
C LYS A 166 33.05 -32.56 2.12
N THR A 167 32.62 -33.68 1.55
CA THR A 167 32.57 -34.98 2.23
C THR A 167 33.99 -35.43 2.59
N PRO A 168 34.24 -35.99 3.78
CA PRO A 168 35.55 -36.54 4.11
C PRO A 168 35.73 -37.92 3.46
N GLU A 169 36.82 -38.07 2.71
CA GLU A 169 37.34 -39.33 2.19
C GLU A 169 37.88 -40.18 3.36
N THR A 170 37.47 -41.44 3.42
CA THR A 170 38.05 -42.47 4.30
C THR A 170 39.28 -43.09 3.62
N PRO A 171 40.43 -43.23 4.30
CA PRO A 171 41.57 -43.94 3.76
C PRO A 171 41.36 -45.46 3.84
N ALA A 172 41.79 -46.14 2.77
CA ALA A 172 41.96 -47.58 2.71
C ALA A 172 43.21 -47.98 3.51
N ASP A 173 43.06 -48.93 4.43
CA ASP A 173 44.15 -49.76 4.92
C ASP A 173 43.77 -51.23 4.74
N SER A 174 44.64 -51.93 4.02
CA SER A 174 44.65 -53.36 3.79
C SER A 174 45.36 -54.06 4.95
N LEU A 175 44.95 -55.30 5.27
CA LEU A 175 45.74 -56.44 5.76
C LEU A 175 44.71 -57.57 6.08
N GLU A 176 44.66 -58.64 5.29
CA GLU A 176 45.19 -59.98 5.63
C GLU A 176 44.59 -60.56 6.92
N SER A 177 44.10 -61.79 7.05
CA SER A 177 44.27 -63.05 6.30
C SER A 177 43.37 -64.12 6.94
N SER A 178 42.95 -65.14 6.16
CA SER A 178 42.66 -66.55 6.57
C SER A 178 41.60 -66.80 7.67
N SER A 179 40.72 -67.81 7.65
CA SER A 179 40.78 -69.19 7.19
C SER A 179 39.37 -69.84 7.36
N SER A 180 39.10 -70.88 6.57
CA SER A 180 38.30 -72.11 6.84
C SER A 180 37.50 -72.21 8.16
N SER A 181 36.30 -72.79 8.26
CA SER A 181 35.80 -74.05 7.67
C SER A 181 34.38 -74.28 8.20
N SER A 182 33.56 -75.00 7.44
CA SER A 182 32.30 -75.64 7.87
C SER A 182 32.52 -76.63 9.04
N PRO A 183 31.47 -77.16 9.68
CA PRO A 183 30.50 -78.07 9.04
C PRO A 183 29.07 -77.53 8.97
#